data_AF-A0AAN4KP03-F1
#
_entry.id   AF-A0AAN4KP03-F1
#
_cell.length_a   1.000
_cell.length_b   1.000
_cell.length_c   1.000
_cell.angle_alpha   90.00
_cell.angle_beta   90.00
_cell.angle_gamma   90.00
#
_symmetry.space_group_name_H-M   'P 1'
#
loop_
_entity.id
_entity.type
_entity.pdbx_description
1 polymer ?
#
loop_
_entity_poly.entity_id
_entity_poly.type
_entity_poly.pdbx_seq_one_letter_code
_entity_poly.pdbx_strand_id
1 'polypeptide(L)'
;MGKYVPLKFLFNEELAEKIADSICKHDPCFSKSIFVDSVACKVENLELKQRIEVIADELHNALQKDFNAAIHILLKTLGPENTTEVGTFTNGYMYMPVAKYVEKYGLNDFKISFNAMYEITKRNTAEYAIRPFLETYHEDTLNILQQWIHDENSHIRRLVSEGTRPRLPWAKKIGALKGDFKYNLQLLEPLMNDPSKYVQKSVANHINDITKEDKELVFQWLQQLRDKQHPINPWIIKHGLRTVIKNGTLPKDFCF
;
A
#
# COMPACT_ATOMS: atom_id res chain seq x y z
N MET A 1 5.95 30.48 -9.89
CA MET A 1 6.17 29.02 -9.90
C MET A 1 6.52 28.59 -8.48
N GLY A 2 5.66 27.79 -7.83
CA GLY A 2 5.95 27.29 -6.48
C GLY A 2 7.20 26.42 -6.48
N LYS A 3 8.08 26.62 -5.49
CA LYS A 3 9.32 25.86 -5.35
C LYS A 3 8.97 24.39 -5.10
N TYR A 4 9.52 23.47 -5.89
CA TYR A 4 9.35 22.03 -5.65
C TYR A 4 9.92 21.69 -4.27
N VAL A 5 9.09 21.11 -3.40
CA VAL A 5 9.49 20.61 -2.09
C VAL A 5 9.56 19.08 -2.16
N PRO A 6 10.74 18.46 -1.97
CA PRO A 6 10.85 17.01 -1.87
C PRO A 6 9.91 16.45 -0.79
N LEU A 7 9.24 15.32 -1.08
CA LEU A 7 8.23 14.70 -0.21
C LEU A 7 8.69 14.53 1.25
N LYS A 8 9.97 14.21 1.49
CA LYS A 8 10.51 14.05 2.85
C LYS A 8 10.37 15.30 3.72
N PHE A 9 10.47 16.48 3.12
CA PHE A 9 10.38 17.75 3.84
C PHE A 9 8.93 18.15 4.15
N LEU A 10 7.94 17.42 3.63
CA LEU A 10 6.54 17.55 4.07
C LEU A 10 6.29 16.83 5.40
N PHE A 11 7.21 15.96 5.85
CA PHE A 11 7.15 15.30 7.16
C PHE A 11 8.01 16.08 8.15
N ASN A 12 7.43 17.17 8.66
CA ASN A 12 8.06 18.17 9.50
C ASN A 12 7.11 18.60 10.64
N GLU A 13 7.54 19.60 11.41
CA GLU A 13 6.75 20.24 12.48
C GLU A 13 5.36 20.70 12.01
N GLU A 14 5.27 21.37 10.86
CA GLU A 14 4.00 21.86 10.31
C GLU A 14 3.00 20.70 10.04
N LEU A 15 3.47 19.55 9.55
CA LEU A 15 2.62 18.38 9.42
C LEU A 15 2.21 17.83 10.79
N ALA A 16 3.12 17.80 11.76
CA ALA A 16 2.81 17.37 13.12
C ALA A 16 1.72 18.24 13.73
N GLU A 17 1.79 19.56 13.56
CA GLU A 17 0.75 20.49 14.01
C GLU A 17 -0.61 20.18 13.40
N LYS A 18 -0.67 19.97 12.08
CA LYS A 18 -1.91 19.61 11.37
C LYS A 18 -2.51 18.30 11.86
N ILE A 19 -1.66 17.28 12.07
CA ILE A 19 -2.10 15.99 12.61
C ILE A 19 -2.65 16.17 14.03
N ALA A 20 -1.91 16.87 14.89
CA ALA A 20 -2.32 17.12 16.27
C ALA A 20 -3.63 17.90 16.37
N ASP A 21 -3.81 18.94 15.55
CA ASP A 21 -5.06 19.72 15.51
C ASP A 21 -6.26 18.88 15.08
N SER A 22 -6.05 17.90 14.19
CA SER A 22 -7.11 16.96 13.82
C SER A 22 -7.43 16.00 14.96
N ILE A 23 -6.40 15.49 15.66
CA ILE A 23 -6.56 14.59 16.80
C ILE A 23 -7.27 15.28 17.97
N CYS A 24 -6.90 16.52 18.31
CA CYS A 24 -7.49 17.26 19.44
C CYS A 24 -9.01 17.49 19.30
N LYS A 25 -9.57 17.43 18.09
CA LYS A 25 -11.03 17.46 17.87
C LYS A 25 -11.75 16.20 18.36
N HIS A 26 -11.01 15.10 18.54
CA HIS A 26 -11.55 13.79 18.91
C HIS A 26 -10.95 13.25 20.21
N ASP A 27 -9.80 13.77 20.65
CA ASP A 27 -9.18 13.52 21.95
C ASP A 27 -8.63 14.83 22.55
N PRO A 28 -9.44 15.57 23.35
CA PRO A 28 -9.00 16.81 23.98
C PRO A 28 -7.85 16.64 24.98
N CYS A 29 -7.58 15.41 25.44
CA CYS A 29 -6.47 15.12 26.35
C CYS A 29 -5.14 14.91 25.60
N PHE A 30 -5.18 14.86 24.26
CA PHE A 30 -3.97 14.72 23.44
C PHE A 30 -3.05 15.92 23.66
N SER A 31 -1.82 15.64 24.11
CA SER A 31 -0.82 16.69 24.38
C SER A 31 -0.18 17.18 23.09
N LYS A 32 -0.83 18.12 22.40
CA LYS A 32 -0.37 18.70 21.12
C LYS A 32 1.09 19.18 21.18
N SER A 33 1.45 19.99 22.18
CA SER A 33 2.81 20.55 22.30
C SER A 33 3.86 19.45 22.39
N ILE A 34 3.67 18.48 23.28
CA ILE A 34 4.60 17.36 23.48
C ILE A 34 4.81 16.58 22.17
N PHE A 35 3.74 16.29 21.43
CA PHE A 35 3.82 15.59 20.15
C PHE A 35 4.58 16.41 19.09
N VAL A 36 4.21 17.68 18.91
CA VAL A 36 4.80 18.54 17.88
C VAL A 36 6.28 18.78 18.16
N ASP A 37 6.64 19.15 19.39
CA ASP A 37 8.03 19.41 19.79
C ASP A 37 8.91 18.17 19.60
N SER A 38 8.39 17.00 19.98
CA SER A 38 9.11 15.73 19.83
C SER A 38 9.34 15.37 18.36
N VAL A 39 8.31 15.52 17.50
CA VAL A 39 8.46 15.29 16.06
C VAL A 39 9.46 16.28 15.46
N ALA A 40 9.32 17.58 15.73
CA ALA A 40 10.18 18.62 15.19
C ALA A 40 11.66 18.35 15.48
N CYS A 41 11.98 17.98 16.72
CA CYS A 41 13.33 17.62 17.15
C CYS A 41 13.86 16.36 16.44
N LYS A 42 13.04 15.31 16.31
CA LYS A 42 13.50 14.00 15.84
C LYS A 42 13.63 13.89 14.32
N VAL A 43 12.92 14.70 13.53
CA VAL A 43 12.89 14.57 12.06
C VAL A 43 14.00 15.33 11.31
N GLU A 44 14.72 16.25 11.96
CA GLU A 44 15.61 17.23 11.33
C GLU A 44 16.57 16.61 10.30
N ASN A 45 17.25 15.51 10.65
CA ASN A 45 18.30 14.87 9.85
C ASN A 45 17.89 13.51 9.26
N LEU A 46 16.59 13.23 9.17
CA LEU A 46 16.09 11.93 8.75
C LEU A 46 15.66 11.90 7.27
N GLU A 47 15.76 10.72 6.66
CA GLU A 47 15.16 10.45 5.34
C GLU A 47 13.67 10.12 5.45
N LEU A 48 12.97 10.15 4.30
CA LEU A 48 11.50 10.05 4.22
C LEU A 48 10.89 8.97 5.15
N LYS A 49 11.38 7.73 5.06
CA LYS A 49 10.84 6.60 5.84
C LYS A 49 11.03 6.79 7.34
N GLN A 50 12.21 7.26 7.73
CA GLN A 50 12.54 7.48 9.13
C GLN A 50 11.69 8.61 9.71
N ARG A 51 11.40 9.67 8.93
CA ARG A 51 10.47 10.73 9.34
C ARG A 51 9.04 10.21 9.55
N ILE A 52 8.54 9.40 8.63
CA ILE A 52 7.21 8.77 8.75
C ILE A 52 7.14 7.89 9.99
N GLU A 53 8.20 7.10 10.23
CA GLU A 53 8.31 6.23 11.40
C GLU A 53 8.37 7.01 12.71
N VAL A 54 9.16 8.09 12.78
CA VAL A 54 9.17 8.99 13.94
C VAL A 54 7.77 9.52 14.25
N ILE A 55 7.03 10.00 13.25
CA ILE A 55 5.69 10.53 13.49
C ILE A 55 4.75 9.42 14.00
N ALA A 56 4.85 8.20 13.48
CA ALA A 56 4.06 7.07 13.98
C ALA A 56 4.41 6.72 15.43
N ASP A 57 5.69 6.74 15.79
CA ASP A 57 6.15 6.44 17.15
C ASP A 57 5.73 7.55 18.12
N GLU A 58 5.82 8.81 17.71
CA GLU A 58 5.34 9.94 18.51
C GLU A 58 3.82 9.96 18.66
N LEU A 59 3.06 9.50 17.66
CA LEU A 59 1.62 9.28 17.83
C LEU A 59 1.36 8.23 18.93
N HIS A 60 2.13 7.14 18.95
CA HIS A 60 2.00 6.11 19.99
C HIS A 60 2.29 6.66 21.38
N ASN A 61 3.41 7.38 21.50
CA ASN A 61 3.85 7.98 22.75
C ASN A 61 2.90 9.08 23.24
N ALA A 62 2.30 9.87 22.34
CA ALA A 62 1.43 10.98 22.74
C ALA A 62 -0.02 10.54 23.02
N LEU A 63 -0.52 9.51 22.34
CA LEU A 63 -1.87 9.01 22.58
C LEU A 63 -2.01 8.30 23.93
N GLN A 64 -0.95 7.63 24.42
CA GLN A 64 -0.93 6.91 25.71
C GLN A 64 -2.16 5.99 25.88
N LYS A 65 -2.51 5.26 24.83
CA LYS A 65 -3.66 4.36 24.75
C LYS A 65 -3.25 3.03 24.14
N ASP A 66 -4.03 1.99 24.39
CA ASP A 66 -3.91 0.75 23.61
C ASP A 66 -4.19 1.01 22.12
N PHE A 67 -3.70 0.10 21.28
CA PHE A 67 -3.79 0.22 19.83
C PHE A 67 -5.23 0.44 19.35
N ASN A 68 -6.18 -0.31 19.91
CA ASN A 68 -7.59 -0.25 19.52
C ASN A 68 -8.17 1.16 19.77
N ALA A 69 -8.02 1.69 20.99
CA ALA A 69 -8.49 3.04 21.31
C ALA A 69 -7.77 4.12 20.48
N ALA A 70 -6.45 3.99 20.30
CA ALA A 70 -5.64 4.92 19.53
C ALA A 70 -6.05 4.97 18.05
N ILE A 71 -6.17 3.83 17.37
CA ILE A 71 -6.49 3.78 15.95
C ILE A 71 -7.91 4.28 15.68
N HIS A 72 -8.88 4.06 16.58
CA HIS A 72 -10.22 4.63 16.44
C HIS A 72 -10.23 6.16 16.45
N ILE A 73 -9.34 6.79 17.23
CA ILE A 73 -9.17 8.26 17.21
C ILE A 73 -8.53 8.67 15.88
N LEU A 74 -7.44 8.02 15.48
CA LEU A 74 -6.73 8.34 14.23
C LEU A 74 -7.63 8.19 13.00
N LEU A 75 -8.50 7.18 12.94
CA LEU A 75 -9.45 7.01 11.84
C LEU A 75 -10.49 8.13 11.75
N LYS A 76 -10.87 8.76 12.87
CA LYS A 76 -11.77 9.94 12.86
C LYS A 76 -11.11 11.18 12.24
N THR A 77 -9.77 11.22 12.21
CA THR A 77 -9.02 12.33 11.61
C THR A 77 -8.95 12.27 10.08
N LEU A 78 -9.35 11.14 9.48
CA LEU A 78 -9.33 10.95 8.05
C LEU A 78 -10.36 11.87 7.36
N GLY A 79 -9.90 12.63 6.37
CA GLY A 79 -10.75 13.50 5.55
C GLY A 79 -11.67 12.73 4.57
N PRO A 80 -12.22 13.39 3.54
CA PRO A 80 -13.02 12.70 2.52
C PRO A 80 -12.19 11.68 1.73
N GLU A 81 -12.85 10.68 1.17
CA GLU A 81 -12.21 9.69 0.29
C GLU A 81 -11.64 10.35 -0.97
N ASN A 82 -10.57 9.78 -1.50
CA ASN A 82 -10.00 10.18 -2.79
C ASN A 82 -10.78 9.52 -3.93
N THR A 83 -11.49 10.34 -4.71
CA THR A 83 -12.30 9.87 -5.84
C THR A 83 -11.57 9.89 -7.18
N THR A 84 -10.31 10.35 -7.22
CA THR A 84 -9.64 10.73 -8.46
C THR A 84 -8.50 9.80 -8.87
N GLU A 85 -8.17 8.78 -8.07
CA GLU A 85 -7.04 7.85 -8.27
C GLU A 85 -5.66 8.53 -8.41
N VAL A 86 -5.59 9.85 -8.22
CA VAL A 86 -4.39 10.66 -8.29
C VAL A 86 -4.12 11.29 -6.94
N GLY A 87 -2.88 11.72 -6.73
CA GLY A 87 -2.51 12.47 -5.54
C GLY A 87 -2.48 11.66 -4.24
N THR A 88 -2.43 10.33 -4.30
CA THR A 88 -2.19 9.45 -3.13
C THR A 88 -1.05 9.97 -2.25
N PHE A 89 0.06 10.38 -2.86
CA PHE A 89 1.25 10.90 -2.18
C PHE A 89 1.41 12.43 -2.25
N THR A 90 0.46 13.17 -2.81
CA THR A 90 0.48 14.65 -2.83
C THR A 90 -0.56 15.26 -1.90
N ASN A 91 -1.74 14.64 -1.83
CA ASN A 91 -2.85 15.09 -1.00
C ASN A 91 -3.01 14.15 0.21
N GLY A 92 -2.79 12.85 0.00
CA GLY A 92 -2.94 11.83 1.05
C GLY A 92 -1.68 11.57 1.89
N TYR A 93 -0.55 12.24 1.64
CA TYR A 93 0.73 11.92 2.30
C TYR A 93 0.66 12.03 3.83
N MET A 94 -0.20 12.92 4.34
CA MET A 94 -0.41 13.11 5.79
C MET A 94 -0.92 11.85 6.51
N TYR A 95 -1.48 10.87 5.78
CA TYR A 95 -1.95 9.61 6.35
C TYR A 95 -0.90 8.49 6.33
N MET A 96 0.27 8.71 5.72
CA MET A 96 1.36 7.72 5.74
C MET A 96 1.83 7.36 7.17
N PRO A 97 1.93 8.31 8.13
CA PRO A 97 2.26 7.96 9.51
C PRO A 97 1.17 7.13 10.19
N VAL A 98 -0.10 7.33 9.82
CA VAL A 98 -1.22 6.52 10.33
C VAL A 98 -1.15 5.09 9.77
N ALA A 99 -0.86 4.92 8.47
CA ALA A 99 -0.60 3.60 7.90
C ALA A 99 0.60 2.93 8.59
N LYS A 100 1.67 3.69 8.84
CA LYS A 100 2.87 3.21 9.55
C LYS A 100 2.58 2.83 11.00
N TYR A 101 1.68 3.55 11.67
CA TYR A 101 1.20 3.22 13.00
C TYR A 101 0.53 1.83 13.03
N VAL A 102 -0.34 1.54 12.05
CA VAL A 102 -0.95 0.20 11.89
C VAL A 102 0.11 -0.87 11.62
N GLU A 103 1.09 -0.57 10.76
CA GLU A 103 2.21 -1.48 10.45
C GLU A 103 2.99 -1.88 11.71
N LYS A 104 3.29 -0.92 12.60
CA LYS A 104 4.14 -1.14 13.79
C LYS A 104 3.38 -1.69 15.00
N TYR A 105 2.17 -1.21 15.23
CA TYR A 105 1.46 -1.42 16.50
C TYR A 105 0.20 -2.28 16.34
N GLY A 106 -0.25 -2.56 15.12
CA GLY A 106 -1.52 -3.23 14.86
C GLY A 106 -1.46 -4.74 14.65
N LEU A 107 -0.28 -5.36 14.65
CA LEU A 107 -0.14 -6.78 14.26
C LEU A 107 -0.93 -7.74 15.16
N ASN A 108 -1.13 -7.40 16.44
CA ASN A 108 -1.89 -8.24 17.37
C ASN A 108 -3.41 -8.03 17.30
N ASP A 109 -3.89 -7.04 16.56
CA ASP A 109 -5.30 -6.64 16.47
C ASP A 109 -5.83 -6.78 15.04
N PHE A 110 -5.71 -7.98 14.47
CA PHE A 110 -5.91 -8.28 13.05
C PHE A 110 -7.13 -7.59 12.40
N LYS A 111 -8.34 -7.82 12.94
CA LYS A 111 -9.59 -7.29 12.37
C LYS A 111 -9.62 -5.77 12.37
N ILE A 112 -9.14 -5.14 13.45
CA ILE A 112 -9.10 -3.69 13.61
C ILE A 112 -8.08 -3.10 12.63
N SER A 113 -6.91 -3.71 12.52
CA SER A 113 -5.86 -3.30 11.58
C SER A 113 -6.31 -3.38 10.13
N PHE A 114 -7.03 -4.43 9.72
CA PHE A 114 -7.56 -4.51 8.36
C PHE A 114 -8.62 -3.46 8.08
N ASN A 115 -9.51 -3.17 9.04
CA ASN A 115 -10.45 -2.07 8.92
C ASN A 115 -9.71 -0.71 8.77
N ALA A 116 -8.68 -0.49 9.57
CA ALA A 116 -7.87 0.73 9.48
C ALA A 116 -7.15 0.84 8.14
N MET A 117 -6.51 -0.24 7.66
CA MET A 117 -5.86 -0.27 6.35
C MET A 117 -6.83 0.00 5.21
N TYR A 118 -8.06 -0.53 5.29
CA TYR A 118 -9.13 -0.26 4.34
C TYR A 118 -9.46 1.24 4.29
N GLU A 119 -9.77 1.85 5.44
CA GLU A 119 -10.13 3.27 5.51
C GLU A 119 -9.01 4.22 5.09
N ILE A 120 -7.77 3.91 5.47
CA ILE A 120 -6.59 4.70 5.10
C ILE A 120 -6.34 4.62 3.59
N THR A 121 -6.49 3.43 3.00
CA THR A 121 -6.23 3.20 1.57
C THR A 121 -7.17 4.00 0.66
N LYS A 122 -8.38 4.30 1.12
CA LYS A 122 -9.31 5.18 0.37
C LYS A 122 -8.83 6.64 0.27
N ARG A 123 -7.77 7.04 0.99
CA ARG A 123 -7.16 8.40 0.93
C ARG A 123 -5.67 8.37 0.57
N ASN A 124 -4.97 7.33 0.99
CA ASN A 124 -3.55 7.10 0.76
C ASN A 124 -3.33 5.63 0.33
N THR A 125 -2.49 4.87 1.03
CA THR A 125 -2.18 3.47 0.72
C THR A 125 -1.72 2.74 1.99
N ALA A 126 -2.16 1.49 2.13
CA ALA A 126 -1.64 0.56 3.14
C ALA A 126 -0.65 -0.47 2.56
N GLU A 127 -0.06 -0.20 1.38
CA GLU A 127 0.82 -1.15 0.65
C GLU A 127 2.06 -1.61 1.44
N TYR A 128 2.49 -0.82 2.43
CA TYR A 128 3.54 -1.20 3.38
C TYR A 128 2.97 -1.89 4.62
N ALA A 129 1.88 -1.34 5.16
CA ALA A 129 1.25 -1.78 6.40
C ALA A 129 0.67 -3.19 6.32
N ILE A 130 0.23 -3.64 5.14
CA ILE A 130 -0.32 -4.99 4.95
C ILE A 130 0.74 -6.10 4.98
N ARG A 131 2.02 -5.76 4.77
CA ARG A 131 3.08 -6.77 4.56
C ARG A 131 3.40 -7.61 5.81
N PRO A 132 3.50 -7.05 7.04
CA PRO A 132 3.64 -7.86 8.24
C PRO A 132 2.50 -8.87 8.42
N PHE A 133 1.27 -8.53 8.00
CA PHE A 133 0.11 -9.42 8.06
C PHE A 133 0.19 -10.53 7.02
N LEU A 134 0.71 -10.26 5.83
CA LEU A 134 1.01 -11.30 4.83
C LEU A 134 2.01 -12.34 5.35
N GLU A 135 3.00 -11.92 6.15
CA GLU A 135 4.01 -12.81 6.74
C GLU A 135 3.53 -13.54 8.01
N THR A 136 2.54 -12.99 8.73
CA THR A 136 2.11 -13.53 10.04
C THR A 136 0.78 -14.28 9.93
N TYR A 137 -0.22 -13.68 9.28
CA TYR A 137 -1.59 -14.18 9.14
C TYR A 137 -1.90 -14.52 7.69
N HIS A 138 -1.11 -15.44 7.11
CA HIS A 138 -1.13 -15.75 5.69
C HIS A 138 -2.54 -16.04 5.16
N GLU A 139 -3.25 -16.99 5.77
CA GLU A 139 -4.55 -17.46 5.27
C GLU A 139 -5.64 -16.41 5.46
N ASP A 140 -5.72 -15.81 6.64
CA ASP A 140 -6.71 -14.77 6.95
C ASP A 140 -6.53 -13.54 6.06
N THR A 141 -5.28 -13.13 5.83
CA THR A 141 -4.97 -12.01 4.94
C THR A 141 -5.40 -12.31 3.52
N LEU A 142 -5.07 -13.50 2.99
CA LEU A 142 -5.48 -13.89 1.64
C LEU A 142 -7.00 -13.95 1.51
N ASN A 143 -7.72 -14.44 2.52
CA ASN A 143 -9.19 -14.47 2.51
C ASN A 143 -9.80 -13.06 2.42
N ILE A 144 -9.20 -12.06 3.06
CA ILE A 144 -9.63 -10.67 2.92
C ILE A 144 -9.29 -10.14 1.52
N LEU A 145 -8.08 -10.42 1.03
CA LEU A 145 -7.67 -9.97 -0.30
C LEU A 145 -8.54 -10.55 -1.42
N GLN A 146 -9.01 -11.79 -1.29
CA GLN A 146 -9.97 -12.42 -2.21
C GLN A 146 -11.35 -11.74 -2.21
N GLN A 147 -11.69 -11.00 -1.15
CA GLN A 147 -12.89 -10.15 -1.14
C GLN A 147 -12.57 -8.79 -1.77
N TRP A 148 -11.45 -8.19 -1.38
CA TRP A 148 -11.03 -6.85 -1.82
C TRP A 148 -10.69 -6.75 -3.31
N ILE A 149 -10.35 -7.84 -3.99
CA ILE A 149 -10.19 -7.85 -5.46
C ILE A 149 -11.46 -7.44 -6.20
N HIS A 150 -12.63 -7.59 -5.58
CA HIS A 150 -13.93 -7.26 -6.16
C HIS A 150 -14.54 -5.98 -5.59
N ASP A 151 -13.78 -5.23 -4.77
CA ASP A 151 -14.27 -4.02 -4.13
C ASP A 151 -14.62 -2.95 -5.18
N GLU A 152 -15.69 -2.17 -4.95
CA GLU A 152 -16.09 -1.10 -5.85
C GLU A 152 -15.03 0.01 -5.93
N ASN A 153 -14.29 0.24 -4.84
CA ASN A 153 -13.25 1.24 -4.75
C ASN A 153 -11.93 0.74 -5.37
N SER A 154 -11.48 1.43 -6.42
CA SER A 154 -10.24 1.08 -7.14
C SER A 154 -8.97 1.20 -6.28
N HIS A 155 -8.97 2.01 -5.22
CA HIS A 155 -7.85 2.07 -4.28
C HIS A 155 -7.69 0.75 -3.51
N ILE A 156 -8.80 0.12 -3.13
CA ILE A 156 -8.80 -1.17 -2.44
C ILE A 156 -8.36 -2.29 -3.38
N ARG A 157 -8.93 -2.35 -4.59
CA ARG A 157 -8.48 -3.33 -5.61
C ARG A 157 -6.99 -3.17 -5.94
N ARG A 158 -6.49 -1.93 -6.05
CA ARG A 158 -5.07 -1.68 -6.23
C ARG A 158 -4.24 -2.21 -5.06
N LEU A 159 -4.68 -2.02 -3.81
CA LEU A 159 -3.94 -2.51 -2.65
C LEU A 159 -3.72 -4.02 -2.71
N VAL A 160 -4.68 -4.79 -3.24
CA VAL A 160 -4.51 -6.24 -3.39
C VAL A 160 -3.30 -6.57 -4.26
N SER A 161 -3.19 -5.94 -5.43
CA SER A 161 -2.04 -6.08 -6.32
C SER A 161 -0.78 -5.47 -5.70
N GLU A 162 -0.81 -4.17 -5.35
CA GLU A 162 0.37 -3.41 -4.95
C GLU A 162 0.99 -3.91 -3.64
N GLY A 163 0.15 -4.19 -2.63
CA GLY A 163 0.57 -4.65 -1.32
C GLY A 163 1.21 -6.04 -1.32
N THR A 164 0.85 -6.87 -2.31
CA THR A 164 1.39 -8.24 -2.47
C THR A 164 2.53 -8.33 -3.48
N ARG A 165 3.06 -7.20 -3.96
CA ARG A 165 4.20 -7.19 -4.89
C ARG A 165 5.48 -7.76 -4.24
N PRO A 166 6.16 -8.73 -4.89
CA PRO A 166 7.41 -9.30 -4.41
C PRO A 166 8.52 -8.24 -4.29
N ARG A 167 8.53 -7.27 -5.20
CA ARG A 167 9.56 -6.21 -5.30
C ARG A 167 8.96 -4.81 -5.27
N LEU A 168 8.08 -4.54 -4.31
CA LEU A 168 7.53 -3.21 -4.09
C LEU A 168 8.66 -2.21 -3.75
N PRO A 169 8.75 -1.06 -4.46
CA PRO A 169 9.71 -0.01 -4.12
C PRO A 169 9.53 0.43 -2.67
N TRP A 170 10.65 0.76 -2.02
CA TRP A 170 10.63 1.23 -0.63
C TRP A 170 10.06 0.22 0.39
N ALA A 171 9.79 -1.03 0.02
CA ALA A 171 9.47 -2.09 0.98
C ALA A 171 10.57 -3.15 1.03
N LYS A 172 10.62 -3.91 2.13
CA LYS A 172 11.37 -5.17 2.17
C LYS A 172 10.73 -6.13 1.15
N LYS A 173 11.54 -6.80 0.34
CA LYS A 173 11.02 -7.85 -0.57
C LYS A 173 10.28 -8.90 0.24
N ILE A 174 9.15 -9.36 -0.27
CA ILE A 174 8.43 -10.52 0.26
C ILE A 174 8.61 -11.68 -0.71
N GLY A 175 8.66 -12.89 -0.18
CA GLY A 175 8.65 -14.10 -0.99
C GLY A 175 7.30 -14.32 -1.67
N ALA A 176 7.20 -15.47 -2.34
CA ALA A 176 5.95 -15.92 -2.90
C ALA A 176 4.88 -16.14 -1.82
N LEU A 177 3.63 -15.77 -2.11
CA LEU A 177 2.51 -16.01 -1.20
C LEU A 177 2.32 -17.52 -1.01
N LYS A 178 2.19 -17.98 0.24
CA LYS A 178 2.19 -19.41 0.61
C LYS A 178 3.35 -20.22 0.01
N GLY A 179 4.48 -19.57 -0.32
CA GLY A 179 5.64 -20.21 -0.93
C GLY A 179 5.55 -20.47 -2.44
N ASP A 180 4.49 -20.04 -3.13
CA ASP A 180 4.30 -20.25 -4.57
C ASP A 180 3.69 -18.99 -5.26
N PHE A 181 4.38 -18.45 -6.28
CA PHE A 181 3.93 -17.24 -6.98
C PHE A 181 2.60 -17.43 -7.71
N LYS A 182 2.13 -18.67 -7.90
CA LYS A 182 0.78 -18.95 -8.38
C LYS A 182 -0.30 -18.26 -7.54
N TYR A 183 -0.11 -18.15 -6.22
CA TYR A 183 -1.06 -17.45 -5.34
C TYR A 183 -1.06 -15.93 -5.58
N ASN A 184 0.09 -15.35 -5.96
CA ASN A 184 0.11 -13.96 -6.43
C ASN A 184 -0.65 -13.82 -7.75
N LEU A 185 -0.40 -14.71 -8.72
CA LEU A 185 -1.07 -14.67 -10.02
C LEU A 185 -2.59 -14.86 -9.92
N GLN A 186 -3.06 -15.70 -8.99
CA GLN A 186 -4.49 -15.85 -8.69
C GLN A 186 -5.16 -14.55 -8.22
N LEU A 187 -4.46 -13.72 -7.42
CA LEU A 187 -4.97 -12.40 -7.03
C LEU A 187 -4.99 -11.41 -8.20
N LEU A 188 -4.14 -11.61 -9.22
CA LEU A 188 -4.06 -10.73 -10.38
C LEU A 188 -5.07 -11.08 -11.47
N GLU A 189 -5.45 -12.35 -11.61
CA GLU A 189 -6.35 -12.84 -12.68
C GLU A 189 -7.64 -12.02 -12.80
N PRO A 190 -8.41 -11.74 -11.73
CA PRO A 190 -9.62 -10.92 -11.81
C PRO A 190 -9.35 -9.45 -12.21
N LEU A 191 -8.14 -8.96 -11.97
CA LEU A 191 -7.73 -7.57 -12.24
C LEU A 191 -7.13 -7.38 -13.64
N MET A 192 -7.00 -8.45 -14.44
CA MET A 192 -6.39 -8.42 -15.77
C MET A 192 -7.15 -7.60 -16.81
N ASN A 193 -8.41 -7.22 -16.52
CA ASN A 193 -9.20 -6.30 -17.32
C ASN A 193 -9.90 -5.24 -16.47
N ASP A 194 -9.31 -4.87 -15.33
CA ASP A 194 -9.87 -3.85 -14.44
C ASP A 194 -10.11 -2.53 -15.20
N PRO A 195 -11.24 -1.83 -15.01
CA PRO A 195 -11.50 -0.56 -15.71
C PRO A 195 -10.55 0.58 -15.28
N SER A 196 -9.95 0.49 -14.08
CA SER A 196 -9.08 1.52 -13.53
C SER A 196 -7.66 1.43 -14.08
N LYS A 197 -7.20 2.49 -14.76
CA LYS A 197 -5.78 2.59 -15.18
C LYS A 197 -4.82 2.58 -13.99
N TYR A 198 -5.27 3.03 -12.82
CA TYR A 198 -4.48 3.02 -11.58
C TYR A 198 -4.24 1.57 -11.10
N VAL A 199 -5.28 0.72 -11.14
CA VAL A 199 -5.16 -0.71 -10.85
C VAL A 199 -4.34 -1.43 -11.91
N GLN A 200 -4.63 -1.22 -13.20
CA GLN A 200 -3.89 -1.84 -14.32
C GLN A 200 -2.37 -1.62 -14.22
N LYS A 201 -1.93 -0.41 -13.84
CA LYS A 201 -0.51 -0.08 -13.61
C LYS A 201 0.11 -0.93 -12.50
N SER A 202 -0.62 -1.14 -11.41
CA SER A 202 -0.17 -2.00 -10.31
C SER A 202 -0.02 -3.45 -10.76
N VAL A 203 -1.04 -4.00 -11.42
CA VAL A 203 -1.03 -5.37 -11.94
C VAL A 203 0.15 -5.59 -12.88
N ALA A 204 0.38 -4.67 -13.84
CA ALA A 204 1.52 -4.75 -14.74
C ALA A 204 2.86 -4.67 -14.01
N ASN A 205 2.98 -3.87 -12.94
CA ASN A 205 4.19 -3.84 -12.13
C ASN A 205 4.41 -5.14 -11.35
N HIS A 206 3.34 -5.73 -10.84
CA HIS A 206 3.37 -6.99 -10.12
C HIS A 206 3.77 -8.15 -11.03
N ILE A 207 3.17 -8.28 -12.21
CA ILE A 207 3.59 -9.26 -13.23
C ILE A 207 5.07 -9.09 -13.54
N ASN A 208 5.52 -7.86 -13.81
CA ASN A 208 6.93 -7.59 -14.10
C ASN A 208 7.87 -7.94 -12.93
N ASP A 209 7.40 -7.87 -11.69
CA ASP A 209 8.18 -8.33 -10.54
C ASP A 209 8.27 -9.85 -10.49
N ILE A 210 7.18 -10.57 -10.75
CA ILE A 210 7.17 -12.04 -10.80
C ILE A 210 8.04 -12.56 -11.94
N THR A 211 8.07 -11.91 -13.12
CA THR A 211 8.96 -12.33 -14.23
C THR A 211 10.46 -12.30 -13.87
N LYS A 212 10.86 -11.56 -12.83
CA LYS A 212 12.26 -11.53 -12.35
C LYS A 212 12.57 -12.67 -11.39
N GLU A 213 11.54 -13.34 -10.87
CA GLU A 213 11.66 -14.48 -9.97
C GLU A 213 11.41 -15.78 -10.75
N ASP A 214 10.31 -15.85 -11.50
CA ASP A 214 9.90 -17.00 -12.30
C ASP A 214 9.13 -16.53 -13.55
N LYS A 215 9.85 -16.34 -14.65
CA LYS A 215 9.26 -15.94 -15.95
C LYS A 215 8.46 -17.06 -16.62
N GLU A 216 8.86 -18.32 -16.43
CA GLU A 216 8.21 -19.46 -17.10
C GLU A 216 6.82 -19.68 -16.52
N LEU A 217 6.67 -19.54 -15.20
CA LEU A 217 5.36 -19.55 -14.55
C LEU A 217 4.44 -18.45 -15.10
N VAL A 218 4.95 -17.23 -15.30
CA VAL A 218 4.16 -16.14 -15.89
C VAL A 218 3.72 -16.47 -17.31
N PHE A 219 4.59 -17.02 -18.15
CA PHE A 219 4.22 -17.40 -19.52
C PHE A 219 3.16 -18.49 -19.54
N GLN A 220 3.32 -19.54 -18.72
CA GLN A 220 2.35 -20.62 -18.58
C GLN A 220 0.99 -20.08 -18.10
N TRP A 221 0.98 -19.21 -17.10
CA TRP A 221 -0.24 -18.58 -16.60
C TRP A 221 -0.93 -17.74 -17.66
N LEU A 222 -0.20 -16.90 -18.39
CA LEU A 222 -0.76 -16.11 -19.48
C LEU A 222 -1.36 -17.01 -20.56
N GLN A 223 -0.66 -18.07 -20.97
CA GLN A 223 -1.19 -19.05 -21.92
C GLN A 223 -2.51 -19.67 -21.41
N GLN A 224 -2.57 -20.08 -20.15
CA GLN A 224 -3.80 -20.60 -19.54
C GLN A 224 -4.95 -19.58 -19.58
N LEU A 225 -4.69 -18.30 -19.33
CA LEU A 225 -5.72 -17.26 -19.41
C LEU A 225 -6.24 -17.09 -20.86
N ARG A 226 -5.34 -17.16 -21.84
CA ARG A 226 -5.70 -17.11 -23.26
C ARG A 226 -6.58 -18.28 -23.66
N ASP A 227 -6.20 -19.49 -23.27
CA ASP A 227 -6.92 -20.72 -23.59
C ASP A 227 -8.33 -20.71 -22.98
N LYS A 228 -8.47 -20.12 -21.79
CA LYS A 228 -9.76 -19.85 -21.13
C LYS A 228 -10.56 -18.69 -21.72
N GLN A 229 -10.02 -17.97 -22.70
CA GLN A 229 -10.60 -16.74 -23.26
C GLN A 229 -10.89 -15.68 -22.17
N HIS A 230 -10.05 -15.62 -21.13
CA HIS A 230 -10.20 -14.65 -20.05
C HIS A 230 -10.06 -13.22 -20.61
N PRO A 231 -10.93 -12.27 -20.23
CA PRO A 231 -10.77 -10.87 -20.61
C PRO A 231 -9.43 -10.32 -20.11
N ILE A 232 -8.60 -9.82 -21.03
CA ILE A 232 -7.28 -9.28 -20.71
C ILE A 232 -7.12 -7.95 -21.41
N ASN A 233 -6.63 -6.95 -20.68
CA ASN A 233 -6.18 -5.70 -21.26
C ASN A 233 -4.75 -5.89 -21.83
N PRO A 234 -4.53 -5.77 -23.15
CA PRO A 234 -3.21 -5.94 -23.76
C PRO A 234 -2.15 -4.98 -23.23
N TRP A 235 -2.57 -3.81 -22.72
CA TRP A 235 -1.68 -2.85 -22.07
C TRP A 235 -1.01 -3.48 -20.83
N ILE A 236 -1.75 -4.22 -20.00
CA ILE A 236 -1.19 -4.90 -18.82
C ILE A 236 -0.10 -5.88 -19.26
N ILE A 237 -0.35 -6.70 -20.28
CA ILE A 237 0.61 -7.69 -20.78
C ILE A 237 1.88 -7.02 -21.27
N LYS A 238 1.74 -6.05 -22.17
CA LYS A 238 2.88 -5.31 -22.75
C LYS A 238 3.73 -4.64 -21.66
N HIS A 239 3.09 -4.02 -20.68
CA HIS A 239 3.80 -3.37 -19.58
C HIS A 239 4.35 -4.37 -18.56
N GLY A 240 3.65 -5.48 -18.31
CA GLY A 240 4.06 -6.55 -17.40
C GLY A 240 5.27 -7.34 -17.90
N LEU A 241 5.38 -7.52 -19.21
CA LEU A 241 6.50 -8.25 -19.83
C LEU A 241 7.65 -7.33 -20.28
N ARG A 242 7.62 -6.03 -19.92
CA ARG A 242 8.60 -5.04 -20.40
C ARG A 242 10.06 -5.44 -20.17
N THR A 243 10.38 -6.08 -19.03
CA THR A 243 11.75 -6.50 -18.72
C THR A 243 12.16 -7.68 -19.61
N VAL A 244 11.27 -8.65 -19.78
CA VAL A 244 11.47 -9.82 -20.65
C VAL A 244 11.70 -9.38 -22.10
N ILE A 245 10.84 -8.48 -22.61
CA ILE A 245 10.92 -7.91 -23.97
C ILE A 245 12.24 -7.17 -24.15
N LYS A 246 12.58 -6.26 -23.23
CA LYS A 246 13.84 -5.49 -23.28
C LYS A 246 15.07 -6.41 -23.31
N ASN A 247 15.01 -7.54 -22.60
CA ASN A 247 16.10 -8.49 -22.53
C ASN A 247 16.11 -9.51 -23.68
N GLY A 248 15.15 -9.48 -24.59
CA GLY A 248 15.04 -10.45 -25.69
C GLY A 248 14.78 -11.89 -25.23
N THR A 249 14.14 -12.06 -24.07
CA THR A 249 13.90 -13.38 -23.42
C THR A 249 12.46 -13.87 -23.57
N LEU A 250 11.67 -13.21 -24.42
CA LEU A 250 10.31 -13.63 -24.73
C LEU A 250 10.37 -14.92 -25.59
N PRO A 251 9.57 -15.96 -25.30
CA PRO A 251 9.52 -17.16 -26.13
C PRO A 251 9.12 -16.81 -27.56
N LYS A 252 9.73 -17.45 -28.56
CA LYS A 252 9.47 -17.18 -29.98
C LYS A 252 8.01 -17.42 -30.36
N ASP A 253 7.40 -18.41 -29.73
CA ASP A 253 6.02 -18.81 -29.99
C ASP A 253 5.02 -18.10 -29.04
N PHE A 254 5.49 -17.15 -28.22
CA PHE A 254 4.63 -16.38 -27.33
C PHE A 254 3.74 -15.44 -28.14
N CYS A 255 2.43 -15.66 -28.06
CA CYS A 255 1.44 -14.89 -28.82
C CYS A 255 0.31 -14.44 -27.89
N PHE A 256 0.11 -13.12 -27.82
CA PHE A 256 -0.90 -12.41 -27.04
C PHE A 256 -1.28 -11.09 -27.73
#